data_AF-A0A954HEQ4-F1
#
_entry.id   AF-A0A954HEQ4-F1
#
_cell.length_a   1.000
_cell.length_b   1.000
_cell.length_c   1.000
_cell.angle_alpha   90.00
_cell.angle_beta   90.00
_cell.angle_gamma   90.00
#
_symmetry.space_group_name_H-M   'P 1'
#
loop_
_entity.id
_entity.type
_entity.pdbx_description
1 polymer ?
#
loop_
_entity_poly.entity_id
_entity_poly.type
_entity_poly.pdbx_seq_one_letter_code
_entity_poly.pdbx_strand_id
1 'polypeptide(L)'
;MPPEPICRGSFQMSLSYTLYVRTELAALELLRSFAVSNELSELDQVVELPCLYVNSGNVDNYTGKWLREKYGFEPNVYLYFTVKNGKTESADEAVVISVLKLLKVIPGQALLDCDFADALLIRDEQLILNEQSDLWTVDNVAKIPCPFTIGSLATGGTG
;
A
#
# COMPACT_ATOMS: atom_id res chain seq x y z
N MET A 1 -2.77 30.15 38.07
CA MET A 1 -1.90 29.61 37.00
C MET A 1 -2.56 28.35 36.48
N PRO A 2 -2.93 28.26 35.19
CA PRO A 2 -3.35 26.98 34.63
C PRO A 2 -2.11 26.06 34.51
N PRO A 3 -2.26 24.74 34.67
CA PRO A 3 -1.15 23.81 34.49
C PRO A 3 -0.69 23.82 33.02
N GLU A 4 0.62 23.77 32.81
CA GLU A 4 1.21 23.65 31.48
C GLU A 4 0.75 22.33 30.82
N PRO A 5 0.42 22.34 29.51
CA PRO A 5 0.11 21.10 28.80
C PRO A 5 1.37 20.24 28.72
N ILE A 6 1.32 19.08 29.38
CA ILE A 6 2.31 18.03 29.21
C ILE A 6 2.16 17.51 27.78
N CYS A 7 2.97 18.00 26.86
CA CYS A 7 3.21 17.38 25.56
C CYS A 7 3.98 16.06 25.77
N ARG A 8 3.31 15.02 26.30
CA ARG A 8 3.75 13.63 26.22
C ARG A 8 3.07 12.97 25.03
N GLY A 9 3.58 13.31 23.86
CA GLY A 9 3.26 12.66 22.62
C GLY A 9 4.41 12.92 21.69
N SER A 10 5.47 12.10 21.79
CA SER A 10 6.31 11.87 20.63
C SER A 10 5.36 11.44 19.52
N PHE A 11 5.10 12.33 18.55
CA PHE A 11 4.50 11.94 17.28
C PHE A 11 5.49 10.98 16.63
N GLN A 12 5.36 9.71 16.98
CA GLN A 12 6.01 8.64 16.28
C GLN A 12 5.25 8.57 14.96
N MET A 13 5.79 9.22 13.92
CA MET A 13 5.25 9.14 12.56
C MET A 13 5.30 7.66 12.17
N SER A 14 4.18 6.97 12.34
CA SER A 14 4.03 5.60 11.87
C SER A 14 3.91 5.67 10.36
N LEU A 15 4.96 5.23 9.68
CA LEU A 15 4.96 5.07 8.23
C LEU A 15 3.72 4.26 7.83
N SER A 16 2.95 4.80 6.89
CA SER A 16 1.64 4.25 6.52
C SER A 16 1.52 4.12 5.00
N TYR A 17 1.07 2.96 4.56
CA TYR A 17 0.85 2.68 3.14
C TYR A 17 -0.61 2.45 2.86
N THR A 18 -1.10 2.98 1.74
CA THR A 18 -2.44 2.69 1.24
C THR A 18 -2.34 2.05 -0.13
N LEU A 19 -2.76 0.80 -0.25
CA LEU A 19 -2.91 0.14 -1.54
C LEU A 19 -4.35 0.31 -2.01
N TYR A 20 -4.55 1.08 -3.06
CA TYR A 20 -5.83 1.19 -3.76
C TYR A 20 -5.90 0.14 -4.87
N VAL A 21 -6.99 -0.62 -4.92
CA VAL A 21 -7.17 -1.71 -5.89
C VAL A 21 -8.52 -1.60 -6.57
N ARG A 22 -8.53 -1.81 -7.88
CA ARG A 22 -9.76 -2.11 -8.62
C ARG A 22 -9.93 -3.63 -8.71
N THR A 23 -10.96 -4.16 -8.05
CA THR A 23 -11.21 -5.61 -7.97
C THR A 23 -12.69 -5.93 -7.89
N GLU A 24 -13.09 -7.15 -8.24
CA GLU A 24 -14.45 -7.65 -8.01
C GLU A 24 -14.65 -8.19 -6.58
N LEU A 25 -13.55 -8.39 -5.83
CA LEU A 25 -13.59 -8.90 -4.45
C LEU A 25 -14.04 -7.82 -3.47
N ALA A 26 -14.77 -8.24 -2.42
CA ALA A 26 -15.08 -7.36 -1.32
C ALA A 26 -13.83 -7.04 -0.48
N ALA A 27 -13.81 -5.88 0.20
CA ALA A 27 -12.67 -5.44 1.02
C ALA A 27 -12.23 -6.49 2.06
N LEU A 28 -13.19 -7.14 2.73
CA LEU A 28 -12.88 -8.19 3.71
C LEU A 28 -12.32 -9.46 3.07
N GLU A 29 -12.75 -9.81 1.86
CA GLU A 29 -12.20 -10.97 1.13
C GLU A 29 -10.76 -10.68 0.69
N LEU A 30 -10.49 -9.44 0.30
CA LEU A 30 -9.14 -8.97 0.01
C LEU A 30 -8.25 -9.03 1.25
N LEU A 31 -8.76 -8.63 2.41
CA LEU A 31 -8.02 -8.71 3.67
C LEU A 31 -7.71 -10.16 4.06
N ARG A 32 -8.65 -11.08 3.81
CA ARG A 32 -8.50 -12.51 4.11
C ARG A 32 -7.36 -13.18 3.37
N SER A 33 -6.91 -12.66 2.22
CA SER A 33 -5.74 -13.24 1.54
C SER A 33 -4.43 -13.07 2.32
N PHE A 34 -4.41 -12.21 3.35
CA PHE A 34 -3.27 -12.05 4.24
C PHE A 34 -3.33 -12.94 5.49
N ALA A 35 -4.50 -13.46 5.82
CA ALA A 35 -4.68 -14.28 7.02
C ALA A 35 -4.15 -15.71 6.79
N VAL A 36 -3.40 -16.23 7.76
CA VAL A 36 -2.88 -17.61 7.73
C VAL A 36 -3.99 -18.63 8.01
N SER A 37 -5.07 -18.21 8.68
CA SER A 37 -6.31 -18.97 8.84
C SER A 37 -7.48 -18.20 8.21
N ASN A 38 -8.45 -18.91 7.64
CA ASN A 38 -9.68 -18.32 7.09
C ASN A 38 -10.61 -17.72 8.17
N GLU A 39 -10.16 -17.60 9.41
CA GLU A 39 -10.95 -17.19 10.57
C GLU A 39 -10.73 -15.71 10.89
N LEU A 40 -11.00 -14.83 9.93
CA LEU A 40 -11.27 -13.42 10.23
C LEU A 40 -12.75 -13.28 10.53
N SER A 41 -13.09 -12.98 11.78
CA SER A 41 -14.45 -12.58 12.14
C SER A 41 -14.79 -11.26 11.42
N GLU A 42 -16.07 -11.00 11.16
CA GLU A 42 -16.49 -9.70 10.59
C GLU A 42 -16.17 -8.50 11.51
N LEU A 43 -15.87 -8.78 12.79
CA LEU A 43 -15.44 -7.80 13.77
C LEU A 43 -13.94 -7.52 13.69
N ASP A 44 -13.15 -8.46 13.18
CA ASP A 44 -11.71 -8.35 13.00
C ASP A 44 -11.42 -7.70 11.64
N GLN A 45 -11.47 -6.38 11.59
CA GLN A 45 -11.13 -5.60 10.39
C GLN A 45 -9.61 -5.36 10.26
N VAL A 46 -8.80 -6.06 11.07
CA VAL A 46 -7.34 -5.90 11.11
C VAL A 46 -6.67 -7.27 11.09
N VAL A 47 -5.77 -7.49 10.13
CA VAL A 47 -4.85 -8.62 10.09
C VAL A 47 -3.52 -8.19 10.68
N GLU A 48 -3.01 -8.98 11.62
CA GLU A 48 -1.68 -8.80 12.17
C GLU A 48 -0.66 -9.65 11.41
N LEU A 49 0.30 -9.00 10.75
CA LEU A 49 1.48 -9.61 10.14
C LEU A 49 2.70 -9.36 11.04
N PRO A 50 3.84 -10.07 10.86
CA PRO A 50 5.00 -9.92 11.75
C PRO A 50 5.46 -8.47 12.01
N CYS A 51 5.44 -7.61 10.98
CA CYS A 51 5.86 -6.21 11.06
C CYS A 51 4.76 -5.19 10.74
N LEU A 52 3.54 -5.64 10.42
CA LEU A 52 2.47 -4.78 9.89
C LEU A 52 1.14 -5.08 10.57
N TYR A 53 0.30 -4.06 10.68
CA TYR A 53 -1.15 -4.22 10.76
C TYR A 53 -1.74 -3.87 9.42
N VAL A 54 -2.68 -4.68 8.93
CA VAL A 54 -3.36 -4.45 7.65
C VAL A 54 -4.84 -4.34 7.93
N ASN A 55 -5.48 -3.28 7.46
CA ASN A 55 -6.95 -3.19 7.45
C ASN A 55 -7.43 -2.96 6.01
N SER A 56 -8.75 -3.06 5.80
CA SER A 56 -9.37 -2.88 4.49
C SER A 56 -10.61 -2.00 4.57
N GLY A 57 -10.91 -1.29 3.49
CA GLY A 57 -12.16 -0.57 3.35
C GLY A 57 -12.55 -0.33 1.89
N ASN A 58 -13.71 0.31 1.72
CA ASN A 58 -14.17 0.74 0.39
C ASN A 58 -13.66 2.14 0.11
N VAL A 59 -13.24 2.37 -1.14
CA VAL A 59 -12.84 3.70 -1.60
C VAL A 59 -14.09 4.57 -1.73
N ASP A 60 -14.07 5.76 -1.13
CA ASP A 60 -15.15 6.73 -1.28
C ASP A 60 -15.16 7.38 -2.67
N ASN A 61 -16.30 7.96 -3.05
CA ASN A 61 -16.49 8.55 -4.38
C ASN A 61 -15.51 9.70 -4.70
N TYR A 62 -15.08 10.47 -3.69
CA TYR A 62 -14.17 11.58 -3.90
C TYR A 62 -12.75 11.06 -4.20
N THR A 63 -12.26 10.14 -3.38
CA THR A 63 -10.95 9.49 -3.56
C THR A 63 -10.89 8.72 -4.88
N GLY A 64 -11.94 7.94 -5.20
CA GLY A 64 -12.02 7.18 -6.46
C GLY A 64 -11.99 8.09 -7.68
N LYS A 65 -12.71 9.22 -7.66
CA LYS A 65 -12.70 10.20 -8.74
C LYS A 65 -11.32 10.84 -8.92
N TRP A 66 -10.66 11.24 -7.83
CA TRP A 66 -9.33 11.84 -7.89
C TRP A 66 -8.29 10.87 -8.49
N LEU A 67 -8.31 9.61 -8.06
CA LEU A 67 -7.43 8.56 -8.59
C LEU A 67 -7.69 8.30 -10.08
N ARG A 68 -8.96 8.33 -10.50
CA ARG A 68 -9.33 8.21 -11.92
C ARG A 68 -8.79 9.36 -12.76
N GLU A 69 -8.88 10.59 -12.26
CA GLU A 69 -8.38 11.77 -12.96
C GLU A 69 -6.85 11.79 -13.03
N LYS A 70 -6.15 11.38 -11.97
CA LYS A 70 -4.69 11.41 -11.89
C LYS A 70 -4.01 10.24 -12.60
N TYR A 71 -4.55 9.01 -12.49
CA TYR A 71 -3.90 7.79 -12.99
C TYR A 71 -4.72 7.02 -14.04
N GLY A 72 -5.94 7.45 -14.36
CA GLY A 72 -6.77 6.81 -15.37
C GLY A 72 -7.44 5.50 -14.92
N PHE A 73 -7.48 5.20 -13.63
CA PHE A 73 -8.22 4.06 -13.08
C PHE A 73 -8.99 4.44 -11.82
N GLU A 74 -10.12 3.77 -11.58
CA GLU A 74 -10.95 3.99 -10.40
C GLU A 74 -10.93 2.74 -9.50
N PRO A 75 -10.27 2.81 -8.34
CA PRO A 75 -10.30 1.73 -7.36
C PRO A 75 -11.61 1.76 -6.57
N ASN A 76 -12.02 0.59 -6.09
CA ASN A 76 -13.21 0.41 -5.26
C ASN A 76 -12.88 -0.09 -3.85
N VAL A 77 -11.66 -0.62 -3.64
CA VAL A 77 -11.19 -1.12 -2.35
C VAL A 77 -9.82 -0.52 -2.02
N TYR A 78 -9.54 -0.29 -0.74
CA TYR A 78 -8.21 0.00 -0.26
C TYR A 78 -7.77 -0.98 0.83
N LEU A 79 -6.46 -1.18 0.95
CA LEU A 79 -5.80 -1.78 2.10
C LEU A 79 -4.88 -0.75 2.73
N TYR A 80 -4.95 -0.61 4.05
CA TYR A 80 -4.07 0.28 4.80
C TYR A 80 -3.09 -0.54 5.64
N PHE A 81 -1.80 -0.32 5.41
CA PHE A 81 -0.72 -0.99 6.11
C PHE A 81 -0.10 -0.01 7.12
N THR A 82 -0.13 -0.37 8.39
CA THR A 82 0.53 0.37 9.47
C THR A 82 1.74 -0.40 9.95
N VAL A 83 2.91 0.24 9.91
CA VAL A 83 4.16 -0.36 10.39
C VAL A 83 4.16 -0.48 11.92
N LYS A 84 4.50 -1.67 12.44
CA LYS A 84 4.72 -1.86 13.88
C LYS A 84 6.01 -1.16 14.32
N ASN A 85 5.96 -0.45 15.44
CA ASN A 85 7.09 0.33 15.98
C ASN A 85 8.45 -0.40 15.94
N GLY A 86 9.46 0.26 15.37
CA GLY A 86 10.89 -0.06 15.58
C GLY A 86 11.63 -0.83 14.48
N LYS A 87 11.01 -1.11 13.31
CA LYS A 87 11.68 -1.80 12.18
C LYS A 87 11.25 -1.26 10.81
N THR A 88 11.68 -0.04 10.47
CA THR A 88 11.29 0.63 9.21
C THR A 88 11.81 -0.08 7.96
N GLU A 89 13.11 -0.42 7.89
CA GLU A 89 13.66 -1.08 6.69
C GLU A 89 13.03 -2.46 6.40
N SER A 90 12.75 -3.24 7.45
CA SER A 90 12.05 -4.53 7.31
C SER A 90 10.55 -4.38 7.03
N ALA A 91 9.98 -3.20 7.27
CA ALA A 91 8.56 -2.95 7.05
C ALA A 91 8.26 -2.58 5.60
N ASP A 92 9.12 -1.79 4.97
CA ASP A 92 8.97 -1.40 3.57
C ASP A 92 9.05 -2.63 2.68
N GLU A 93 10.07 -3.47 2.90
CA GLU A 93 10.21 -4.77 2.24
C GLU A 93 8.99 -5.68 2.48
N ALA A 94 8.50 -5.72 3.73
CA ALA A 94 7.31 -6.51 4.07
C ALA A 94 6.06 -6.01 3.33
N VAL A 95 5.88 -4.70 3.16
CA VAL A 95 4.79 -4.11 2.38
C VAL A 95 4.95 -4.48 0.91
N VAL A 96 6.14 -4.34 0.33
CA VAL A 96 6.38 -4.70 -1.09
C VAL A 96 6.03 -6.16 -1.32
N ILE A 97 6.56 -7.06 -0.50
CA ILE A 97 6.30 -8.50 -0.61
C ILE A 97 4.81 -8.80 -0.48
N SER A 98 4.14 -8.15 0.46
CA SER A 98 2.70 -8.32 0.71
C SER A 98 1.87 -7.88 -0.49
N VAL A 99 2.17 -6.69 -1.04
CA VAL A 99 1.51 -6.12 -2.22
C VAL A 99 1.75 -6.98 -3.46
N LEU A 100 3.00 -7.40 -3.72
CA LEU A 100 3.32 -8.24 -4.88
C LEU A 100 2.68 -9.63 -4.79
N LYS A 101 2.57 -10.22 -3.60
CA LYS A 101 1.86 -11.49 -3.40
C LYS A 101 0.36 -11.35 -3.64
N LEU A 102 -0.24 -10.26 -3.16
CA LEU A 102 -1.65 -9.97 -3.37
C LEU A 102 -1.97 -9.82 -4.86
N LEU A 103 -1.14 -9.06 -5.58
CA LEU A 103 -1.38 -8.76 -6.99
C LEU A 103 -1.15 -9.97 -7.90
N LYS A 104 -0.49 -11.03 -7.43
CA LYS A 104 -0.45 -12.34 -8.14
C LYS A 104 -1.80 -13.05 -8.16
N VAL A 105 -2.64 -12.84 -7.16
CA VAL A 105 -3.88 -13.60 -6.97
C VAL A 105 -5.12 -12.79 -7.31
N ILE A 106 -4.95 -11.49 -7.61
CA ILE A 106 -6.06 -10.57 -7.89
C ILE A 106 -5.79 -9.85 -9.20
N PRO A 107 -6.56 -10.14 -10.25
CA PRO A 107 -6.44 -9.41 -11.50
C PRO A 107 -6.92 -7.97 -11.27
N GLY A 108 -6.14 -6.97 -11.66
CA GLY A 108 -6.56 -5.59 -11.56
C GLY A 108 -5.46 -4.55 -11.66
N GLN A 109 -5.89 -3.30 -11.69
CA GLN A 109 -5.03 -2.14 -11.55
C GLN A 109 -4.94 -1.78 -10.06
N ALA A 110 -3.74 -1.43 -9.61
CA ALA A 110 -3.51 -1.04 -8.22
C ALA A 110 -2.50 0.09 -8.10
N LEU A 111 -2.69 0.94 -7.09
CA LEU A 111 -1.78 2.02 -6.72
C LEU A 111 -1.37 1.86 -5.26
N LEU A 112 -0.07 1.77 -4.99
CA LEU A 112 0.45 1.95 -3.63
C LEU A 112 0.81 3.42 -3.42
N ASP A 113 0.26 4.00 -2.37
CA ASP A 113 0.57 5.34 -1.87
C ASP A 113 1.28 5.22 -0.53
N CYS A 114 2.35 6.00 -0.34
CA CYS A 114 3.15 6.05 0.88
C CYS A 114 3.20 7.51 1.36
N ASP A 115 2.51 7.85 2.44
CA ASP A 115 2.45 9.22 2.98
C ASP A 115 2.24 10.31 1.90
N PHE A 116 1.30 10.08 0.98
CA PHE A 116 0.94 10.98 -0.13
C PHE A 116 1.98 11.08 -1.26
N ALA A 117 3.00 10.23 -1.25
CA ALA A 117 3.91 10.01 -2.37
C ALA A 117 3.52 8.72 -3.10
N ASP A 118 3.16 8.88 -4.37
CA ASP A 118 2.89 7.79 -5.30
C ASP A 118 4.07 6.82 -5.28
N ALA A 119 3.88 5.56 -4.89
CA ALA A 119 4.98 4.60 -4.79
C ALA A 119 5.01 3.62 -5.98
N LEU A 120 3.85 3.08 -6.36
CA LEU A 120 3.73 1.98 -7.32
C LEU A 120 2.40 2.01 -8.07
N LEU A 121 2.42 1.83 -9.39
CA LEU A 121 1.23 1.53 -10.19
C LEU A 121 1.38 0.15 -10.85
N ILE A 122 0.42 -0.75 -10.65
CA ILE A 122 0.30 -1.97 -11.47
C ILE A 122 -0.75 -1.77 -12.55
N ARG A 123 -0.35 -2.03 -13.80
CA ARG A 123 -1.25 -2.03 -14.96
C ARG A 123 -0.82 -3.14 -15.91
N ASP A 124 -1.76 -4.00 -16.30
CA ASP A 124 -1.57 -4.95 -17.41
C ASP A 124 -0.24 -5.75 -17.31
N GLU A 125 0.03 -6.32 -16.13
CA GLU A 125 1.26 -7.10 -15.80
C GLU A 125 2.58 -6.30 -15.73
N GLN A 126 2.49 -4.97 -15.78
CA GLN A 126 3.61 -4.06 -15.59
C GLN A 126 3.58 -3.42 -14.20
N LEU A 127 4.71 -3.45 -13.50
CA LEU A 127 4.96 -2.75 -12.26
C LEU A 127 5.67 -1.44 -12.57
N ILE A 128 4.99 -0.32 -12.41
CA ILE A 128 5.53 1.01 -12.70
C ILE A 128 5.92 1.68 -11.39
N LEU A 129 7.21 1.96 -11.24
CA LEU A 129 7.81 2.52 -10.04
C LEU A 129 7.91 4.05 -10.11
N ASN A 130 7.66 4.72 -8.98
CA ASN A 130 8.05 6.11 -8.81
C ASN A 130 9.42 6.19 -8.12
N GLU A 131 10.46 6.43 -8.91
CA GLU A 131 11.85 6.48 -8.44
C GLU A 131 12.19 7.76 -7.65
N GLN A 132 11.23 8.64 -7.37
CA GLN A 132 11.42 9.79 -6.48
C GLN A 132 11.63 9.37 -5.01
N SER A 133 11.24 8.14 -4.66
CA SER A 133 11.53 7.54 -3.36
C SER A 133 12.68 6.55 -3.50
N ASP A 134 13.72 6.69 -2.66
CA ASP A 134 14.86 5.77 -2.62
C ASP A 134 14.44 4.31 -2.33
N LEU A 135 13.25 4.12 -1.76
CA LEU A 135 12.69 2.81 -1.41
C LEU A 135 12.12 2.07 -2.62
N TRP A 136 11.55 2.79 -3.59
CA TRP A 136 10.79 2.24 -4.72
C TRP A 136 11.56 2.32 -6.03
N THR A 137 12.85 1.99 -5.99
CA THR A 137 13.72 1.94 -7.17
C THR A 137 13.68 0.56 -7.84
N VAL A 138 14.00 0.51 -9.13
CA VAL A 138 14.11 -0.75 -9.89
C VAL A 138 15.05 -1.73 -9.17
N ASP A 139 16.20 -1.26 -8.68
CA ASP A 139 17.20 -2.09 -8.01
C ASP A 139 16.70 -2.70 -6.70
N ASN A 140 15.92 -1.96 -5.91
CA ASN A 140 15.38 -2.45 -4.65
C ASN A 140 14.26 -3.47 -4.89
N VAL A 141 13.38 -3.21 -5.84
CA VAL A 141 12.29 -4.13 -6.18
C VAL A 141 12.80 -5.37 -6.90
N ALA A 142 13.87 -5.28 -7.70
CA ALA A 142 14.50 -6.42 -8.36
C ALA A 142 15.09 -7.46 -7.39
N LYS A 143 15.38 -7.09 -6.14
CA LYS A 143 15.81 -8.02 -5.08
C LYS A 143 14.66 -8.92 -4.61
N ILE A 144 13.42 -8.55 -4.89
CA ILE A 144 12.22 -9.27 -4.49
C ILE A 144 11.70 -10.07 -5.69
N PRO A 145 11.37 -11.37 -5.55
CA PRO A 145 10.79 -12.15 -6.64
C PRO A 145 9.47 -11.55 -7.19
N CYS A 146 9.59 -10.76 -8.25
CA CYS A 146 8.49 -10.06 -8.90
C CYS A 146 8.08 -10.78 -10.19
N PRO A 147 6.79 -11.14 -10.37
CA PRO A 147 6.31 -11.78 -11.60
C PRO A 147 6.03 -10.77 -12.73
N PHE A 148 6.07 -9.48 -12.41
CA PHE A 148 5.68 -8.40 -13.30
C PHE A 148 6.90 -7.83 -14.01
N THR A 149 6.69 -7.35 -15.24
CA THR A 149 7.73 -6.59 -15.92
C THR A 149 7.88 -5.24 -15.22
N ILE A 150 9.10 -4.87 -14.82
CA ILE A 150 9.35 -3.62 -14.10
C ILE A 150 9.56 -2.48 -15.10
N GLY A 151 8.82 -1.40 -14.94
CA GLY A 151 9.04 -0.12 -15.60
C GLY A 151 9.20 1.01 -14.58
N SER A 152 9.63 2.17 -15.05
CA SER A 152 9.72 3.40 -14.26
C SER A 152 8.77 4.45 -14.85
N LEU A 153 8.10 5.22 -14.00
CA LEU A 153 7.51 6.50 -14.42
C LEU A 153 8.67 7.37 -14.85
N ALA A 154 8.91 7.47 -16.15
CA ALA A 154 9.92 8.38 -16.69
C ALA A 154 9.73 9.75 -16.03
N THR A 155 10.68 10.16 -15.21
CA THR A 155 10.78 11.55 -14.82
C THR A 155 10.91 12.31 -16.13
N GLY A 156 9.97 13.21 -16.41
CA GLY A 156 10.03 14.05 -17.59
C GLY A 156 11.32 14.86 -17.55
N GLY A 157 12.39 14.32 -18.14
CA GLY A 157 13.60 15.04 -18.46
C GLY A 157 13.29 15.90 -19.66
N THR A 158 12.93 17.16 -19.42
CA THR A 158 13.32 18.21 -20.36
C THR A 158 14.84 18.34 -20.26
N GLY A 159 15.56 17.85 -21.28
CA GLY A 159 17.00 17.96 -21.40
C GLY A 159 17.51 17.27 -22.66
#